data_AF-A0A9Q3YQ70-F1
#
_entry.id   AF-A0A9Q3YQ70-F1
#
_cell.length_a   1.000
_cell.length_b   1.000
_cell.length_c   1.000
_cell.angle_alpha   90.00
_cell.angle_beta   90.00
_cell.angle_gamma   90.00
#
_symmetry.space_group_name_H-M   'P 1'
#
loop_
_entity.id
_entity.type
_entity.pdbx_description
1 polymer ?
#
loop_
_entity_poly.entity_id
_entity_poly.type
_entity_poly.pdbx_seq_one_letter_code
_entity_poly.pdbx_strand_id
1 'polypeptide(L)'
;MKSIETYGTSSVGAFGAGKPESSYYFKPNEVFLGDQKFEDEIISTGSSSLLGNEFLKKFRFIMDWKNNKIYLNKIKNYPSKLESFGFAYRFIDHKAKVVLLFNGSDIPLKLDDEILSINNTNLENLDQESVCKYLENRLEKNRDSVDVRVKREGKVLDFTIAKKEYL
;
A
#
# COMPACT_ATOMS: atom_id res chain seq x y z
N MET A 1 18.80 8.64 8.60
CA MET A 1 18.02 7.90 7.58
C MET A 1 16.61 8.46 7.58
N LYS A 2 16.07 8.85 6.42
CA LYS A 2 14.69 9.34 6.33
C LYS A 2 13.75 8.15 6.52
N SER A 3 12.76 8.29 7.40
CA SER A 3 11.71 7.29 7.63
C SER A 3 10.34 7.95 7.51
N ILE A 4 9.36 7.17 7.08
CA ILE A 4 7.98 7.60 6.91
C ILE A 4 7.13 6.68 7.78
N GLU A 5 6.50 7.26 8.79
CA GLU A 5 5.55 6.53 9.61
C GLU A 5 4.22 6.41 8.88
N THR A 6 3.51 5.30 9.08
CA THR A 6 2.11 5.12 8.71
C THR A 6 1.35 4.58 9.90
N TYR A 7 0.06 4.89 9.99
CA TYR A 7 -0.81 4.40 11.04
C TYR A 7 -2.08 3.79 10.43
N GLY A 8 -2.39 2.55 10.83
CA GLY A 8 -3.56 1.83 10.33
C GLY A 8 -3.27 0.38 9.96
N THR A 9 -4.20 -0.26 9.27
CA THR A 9 -4.04 -1.65 8.80
C THR A 9 -4.78 -1.88 7.48
N SER A 10 -4.01 -2.06 6.42
CA SER A 10 -4.54 -2.33 5.07
C SER A 10 -4.54 -3.82 4.70
N SER A 11 -3.83 -4.66 5.46
CA SER A 11 -3.72 -6.10 5.22
C SER A 11 -4.86 -6.88 5.89
N VAL A 12 -5.24 -8.00 5.27
CA VAL A 12 -6.25 -8.92 5.78
C VAL A 12 -5.70 -10.33 5.68
N GLY A 13 -5.71 -11.07 6.79
CA GLY A 13 -5.35 -12.48 6.83
C GLY A 13 -6.59 -13.38 6.89
N ALA A 14 -6.36 -14.70 6.99
CA ALA A 14 -7.41 -15.69 7.12
C ALA A 14 -8.33 -15.46 8.34
N PHE A 15 -7.83 -14.79 9.38
CA PHE A 15 -8.55 -14.47 10.61
C PHE A 15 -9.08 -13.03 10.65
N GLY A 16 -9.13 -12.36 9.50
CA GLY A 16 -9.60 -10.98 9.37
C GLY A 16 -8.47 -9.95 9.41
N ALA A 17 -8.85 -8.71 9.67
CA ALA A 17 -7.93 -7.59 9.74
C ALA A 17 -7.19 -7.56 11.09
N GLY A 18 -5.92 -7.16 11.06
CA GLY A 18 -5.18 -6.85 12.29
C GLY A 18 -5.77 -5.64 13.01
N LYS A 19 -5.24 -5.35 14.20
CA LYS A 19 -5.51 -4.06 14.87
C LYS A 19 -4.70 -2.96 14.18
N PRO A 20 -5.22 -1.73 14.07
CA PRO A 20 -4.44 -0.58 13.63
C PRO A 20 -3.17 -0.42 14.47
N GLU A 21 -2.02 -0.28 13.83
CA GLU A 21 -0.72 -0.07 14.47
C GLU A 21 0.14 0.92 13.67
N SER A 22 1.14 1.51 14.32
CA SER A 22 2.16 2.30 13.63
C SER A 22 3.16 1.37 12.93
N SER A 23 3.50 1.69 11.70
CA SER A 23 4.59 1.06 10.96
C SER A 23 5.47 2.11 10.27
N TYR A 24 6.70 1.74 9.93
CA TYR A 24 7.67 2.67 9.38
C TYR A 24 8.23 2.12 8.08
N TYR A 25 8.23 2.96 7.05
CA TYR A 25 8.99 2.75 5.83
C TYR A 25 10.31 3.50 5.91
N PHE A 26 11.40 2.88 5.47
CA PHE A 26 12.69 3.51 5.36
C PHE A 26 13.53 2.85 4.26
N LYS A 27 14.56 3.56 3.81
CA LYS A 27 15.48 3.10 2.76
C LYS A 27 16.92 3.18 3.28
N PRO A 28 17.49 2.07 3.78
CA PRO A 28 18.89 2.04 4.17
C PRO A 28 19.79 2.00 2.93
N ASN A 29 21.04 2.46 3.08
CA ASN A 29 22.04 2.40 2.01
C ASN A 29 22.33 0.95 1.60
N GLU A 30 22.34 0.04 2.58
CA GLU A 30 22.55 -1.39 2.37
C GLU A 30 21.74 -2.23 3.35
N VAL A 31 21.28 -3.38 2.86
CA VAL A 31 20.65 -4.44 3.64
C VAL A 31 21.22 -5.78 3.21
N PHE A 32 21.46 -6.66 4.17
CA PHE A 32 21.98 -8.00 3.92
C PHE A 32 20.86 -9.03 4.07
N LEU A 33 20.71 -9.91 3.08
CA LEU A 33 19.90 -11.12 3.18
C LEU A 33 20.82 -12.31 3.02
N GLY A 34 21.19 -12.93 4.15
CA GLY A 34 22.32 -13.85 4.20
C GLY A 34 23.61 -13.14 3.79
N ASP A 35 24.39 -13.75 2.90
CA ASP A 35 25.66 -13.19 2.42
C ASP A 35 25.49 -12.22 1.24
N GLN A 36 24.24 -11.93 0.84
CA GLN A 36 23.94 -11.06 -0.30
C GLN A 36 23.59 -9.65 0.16
N LYS A 37 24.26 -8.68 -0.46
CA LYS A 37 24.05 -7.25 -0.26
C LYS A 37 23.01 -6.71 -1.25
N PHE A 38 22.05 -5.94 -0.74
CA PHE A 38 21.10 -5.17 -1.52
C PHE A 38 21.20 -3.70 -1.13
N GLU A 39 21.11 -2.82 -2.12
CA GLU A 39 21.25 -1.37 -1.96
C GLU A 39 19.93 -0.70 -2.31
N ASP A 40 19.63 0.41 -1.62
CA ASP A 40 18.46 1.26 -1.89
C ASP A 40 17.11 0.49 -1.90
N GLU A 41 16.97 -0.53 -1.06
CA GLU A 41 15.71 -1.25 -0.90
C GLU A 41 14.78 -0.58 0.11
N ILE A 42 13.48 -0.58 -0.18
CA ILE A 42 12.48 -0.08 0.77
C ILE A 42 12.18 -1.19 1.77
N ILE A 43 12.36 -0.87 3.04
CA ILE A 43 12.03 -1.75 4.16
C ILE A 43 10.85 -1.15 4.91
N SER A 44 9.88 -2.00 5.26
CA SER A 44 8.77 -1.65 6.14
C SER A 44 8.86 -2.45 7.44
N THR A 45 8.64 -1.79 8.58
CA THR A 45 8.39 -2.51 9.84
C THR A 45 6.98 -3.10 9.84
N GLY A 46 6.78 -4.15 10.64
CA GLY A 46 5.47 -4.76 10.81
C GLY A 46 5.58 -6.11 11.52
N SER A 47 4.44 -6.76 11.71
CA SER A 47 4.32 -8.05 12.38
C SER A 47 4.71 -9.26 11.51
N SER A 48 5.08 -9.04 10.24
CA SER A 48 5.44 -10.10 9.29
C SER A 48 6.78 -9.85 8.61
N SER A 49 7.59 -10.89 8.43
CA SER A 49 8.86 -10.86 7.69
C SER A 49 8.67 -11.34 6.25
N LEU A 50 8.13 -10.47 5.39
CA LEU A 50 7.81 -10.79 4.00
C LEU A 50 8.80 -10.15 3.02
N LEU A 51 9.10 -10.87 1.93
CA LEU A 51 9.72 -10.30 0.74
C LEU A 51 8.62 -9.85 -0.22
N GLY A 52 8.57 -8.55 -0.52
CA GLY A 52 7.50 -7.98 -1.35
C GLY A 52 7.58 -8.39 -2.82
N ASN A 53 6.43 -8.42 -3.50
CA ASN A 53 6.36 -8.75 -4.93
C ASN A 53 7.15 -7.76 -5.80
N GLU A 54 7.22 -6.48 -5.44
CA GLU A 54 8.05 -5.49 -6.15
C GLU A 54 9.55 -5.81 -6.07
N PHE A 55 10.01 -6.38 -4.96
CA PHE A 55 11.38 -6.89 -4.83
C PHE A 55 11.58 -8.09 -5.77
N LEU A 56 10.67 -9.06 -5.76
CA LEU A 56 10.77 -10.28 -6.58
C LEU A 56 10.75 -9.99 -8.09
N LYS A 57 10.10 -8.92 -8.56
CA LYS A 57 10.12 -8.48 -9.98
C LYS A 57 11.52 -8.19 -10.52
N LYS A 58 12.52 -7.99 -9.64
CA LYS A 58 13.92 -7.77 -10.02
C LYS A 58 14.64 -9.08 -10.37
N PHE A 59 14.02 -10.24 -10.16
CA PHE A 59 14.65 -11.56 -10.31
C PHE A 59 13.87 -12.49 -11.23
N ARG A 60 14.58 -13.38 -11.92
CA ARG A 60 14.05 -14.70 -12.32
C ARG A 60 14.29 -15.62 -11.14
N PHE A 61 13.25 -16.28 -10.65
CA PHE A 61 13.37 -17.15 -9.50
C PHE A 61 12.88 -18.57 -9.74
N ILE A 62 13.51 -19.52 -9.07
CA ILE A 62 13.15 -20.94 -9.05
C ILE A 62 12.78 -21.31 -7.62
N MET A 63 11.59 -21.89 -7.44
CA MET A 63 11.20 -22.50 -6.18
C MET A 63 11.45 -24.00 -6.25
N ASP A 64 12.44 -24.47 -5.51
CA ASP A 64 12.75 -25.88 -5.33
C ASP A 64 12.06 -26.39 -4.07
N TRP A 65 10.83 -26.87 -4.26
CA TRP A 65 9.98 -27.40 -3.20
C TRP A 65 10.60 -28.61 -2.48
N LYS A 66 11.36 -29.44 -3.20
CA LYS A 66 11.96 -30.65 -2.63
C LYS A 66 13.04 -30.31 -1.62
N ASN A 67 13.84 -29.29 -1.91
CA ASN A 67 14.96 -28.87 -1.06
C ASN A 67 14.64 -27.65 -0.19
N ASN A 68 13.42 -27.12 -0.25
CA ASN A 68 12.99 -25.89 0.43
C ASN A 68 13.90 -24.70 0.12
N LYS A 69 14.25 -24.51 -1.16
CA LYS A 69 15.14 -23.43 -1.62
C LYS A 69 14.45 -22.52 -2.63
N ILE A 70 14.76 -21.23 -2.54
CA ILE A 70 14.42 -20.25 -3.58
C ILE A 70 15.74 -19.73 -4.14
N TYR A 71 15.91 -19.90 -5.45
CA TYR A 71 17.06 -19.36 -6.17
C TYR A 71 16.64 -18.06 -6.85
N LEU A 72 17.36 -16.96 -6.59
CA LEU A 72 17.07 -15.65 -7.15
C LEU A 72 18.18 -15.25 -8.12
N ASN A 73 17.87 -15.13 -9.40
CA ASN A 73 18.79 -14.60 -10.41
C ASN A 73 18.38 -13.18 -10.81
N LYS A 74 19.20 -12.18 -10.47
CA LYS A 74 18.87 -10.77 -10.71
C LYS A 74 18.84 -10.47 -12.21
N ILE A 75 17.74 -9.89 -12.67
CA ILE A 75 17.53 -9.52 -14.08
C ILE A 75 17.30 -8.02 -14.30
N LYS A 76 17.01 -7.27 -13.23
CA LYS A 76 16.81 -5.81 -13.27
C LYS A 76 17.50 -5.16 -12.09
N ASN A 77 17.96 -3.93 -12.29
CA ASN A 77 18.55 -3.11 -11.23
C ASN A 77 18.02 -1.69 -11.35
N TYR A 78 16.86 -1.43 -10.74
CA TYR A 78 16.33 -0.07 -10.59
C TYR A 78 16.12 0.22 -9.10
N PRO A 79 16.38 1.46 -8.66
CA PRO A 79 16.17 1.86 -7.27
C PRO A 79 14.69 1.72 -6.91
N SER A 80 14.42 1.26 -5.70
CA SER A 80 13.06 1.18 -5.18
C SER A 80 12.58 2.59 -4.82
N LYS A 81 11.35 2.93 -5.22
CA LYS A 81 10.68 4.20 -4.90
C LYS A 81 9.39 3.94 -4.14
N LEU A 82 9.15 4.72 -3.09
CA LEU A 82 7.89 4.69 -2.34
C LEU A 82 7.00 5.80 -2.85
N GLU A 83 6.25 5.54 -3.91
CA GLU A 83 5.26 6.48 -4.41
C GLU A 83 3.87 6.14 -3.88
N SER A 84 3.17 7.14 -3.33
CA SER A 84 1.84 6.94 -2.74
C SER A 84 1.01 8.23 -2.76
N PHE A 85 -0.30 8.09 -2.71
CA PHE A 85 -1.22 9.17 -2.31
C PHE A 85 -1.25 9.36 -0.79
N GLY A 86 -0.55 8.49 -0.06
CA GLY A 86 -0.35 8.48 1.38
C GLY A 86 -1.57 8.04 2.21
N PHE A 87 -2.51 7.36 1.57
CA PHE A 87 -3.58 6.65 2.26
C PHE A 87 -3.80 5.29 1.60
N ALA A 88 -4.43 4.37 2.32
CA ALA A 88 -5.00 3.16 1.75
C ALA A 88 -6.43 2.96 2.25
N TYR A 89 -7.24 2.33 1.41
CA TYR A 89 -8.64 2.08 1.68
C TYR A 89 -9.01 0.60 1.46
N ARG A 90 -10.05 0.15 2.15
CA ARG A 90 -10.64 -1.18 2.02
C ARG A 90 -12.13 -1.08 1.83
N PHE A 91 -12.73 -2.13 1.30
CA PHE A 91 -14.18 -2.28 1.28
C PHE A 91 -14.62 -3.02 2.54
N ILE A 92 -15.40 -2.35 3.38
CA ILE A 92 -15.99 -2.88 4.62
C ILE A 92 -17.49 -2.66 4.50
N ASP A 93 -18.28 -3.75 4.56
CA ASP A 93 -19.73 -3.71 4.32
C ASP A 93 -20.12 -3.01 3.02
N HIS A 94 -19.42 -3.35 1.93
CA HIS A 94 -19.59 -2.76 0.59
C HIS A 94 -19.30 -1.24 0.50
N LYS A 95 -18.66 -0.65 1.51
CA LYS A 95 -18.26 0.75 1.54
C LYS A 95 -16.75 0.89 1.51
N ALA A 96 -16.24 1.76 0.67
CA ALA A 96 -14.83 2.12 0.70
C ALA A 96 -14.55 2.97 1.95
N LYS A 97 -13.63 2.52 2.80
CA LYS A 97 -13.20 3.23 4.02
C LYS A 97 -11.70 3.41 4.06
N VAL A 98 -11.24 4.59 4.48
CA VAL A 98 -9.82 4.86 4.74
C VAL A 98 -9.39 4.07 5.97
N VAL A 99 -8.36 3.23 5.82
CA VAL A 99 -7.89 2.31 6.89
C VAL A 99 -6.43 2.48 7.25
N LEU A 100 -5.68 3.27 6.48
CA LEU A 100 -4.27 3.56 6.73
C LEU A 100 -3.93 4.94 6.18
N LEU A 101 -3.11 5.67 6.92
CA LEU A 101 -2.59 6.99 6.55
C LEU A 101 -1.07 7.04 6.73
N PHE A 102 -0.42 7.81 5.88
CA PHE A 102 0.99 8.17 6.03
C PHE A 102 1.06 9.40 6.95
N ASN A 103 1.87 9.29 8.00
CA ASN A 103 2.14 10.38 8.93
C ASN A 103 3.19 11.33 8.34
N GLY A 104 3.07 12.63 8.65
CA GLY A 104 3.98 13.67 8.16
C GLY A 104 3.71 14.12 6.72
N SER A 105 2.64 13.64 6.10
CA SER A 105 2.11 14.15 4.84
C SER A 105 0.82 14.92 5.09
N ASP A 106 0.75 16.16 4.59
CA ASP A 106 -0.47 16.98 4.55
C ASP A 106 -1.54 16.33 3.67
N ILE A 107 -2.15 15.25 4.16
CA ILE A 107 -3.23 14.52 3.50
C ILE A 107 -4.52 14.91 4.23
N PRO A 108 -5.54 15.38 3.50
CA PRO A 108 -6.75 15.89 4.13
C PRO A 108 -7.69 14.78 4.64
N LEU A 109 -7.38 13.51 4.34
CA LEU A 109 -8.14 12.34 4.73
C LEU A 109 -7.86 11.92 6.17
N LYS A 110 -8.86 11.29 6.79
CA LYS A 110 -8.79 10.72 8.13
C LYS A 110 -9.14 9.24 8.08
N LEU A 111 -8.70 8.49 9.08
CA LEU A 111 -9.15 7.12 9.28
C LEU A 111 -10.68 7.09 9.40
N ASP A 112 -11.28 6.02 8.90
CA ASP A 112 -12.72 5.78 8.86
C ASP A 112 -13.55 6.73 7.98
N ASP A 113 -12.92 7.67 7.26
CA ASP A 113 -13.61 8.38 6.18
C ASP A 113 -14.22 7.38 5.20
N GLU A 114 -15.53 7.51 4.94
CA GLU A 114 -16.23 6.75 3.91
C GLU A 114 -15.98 7.42 2.57
N ILE A 115 -15.27 6.76 1.67
CA ILE A 115 -14.98 7.26 0.33
C ILE A 115 -16.21 7.04 -0.56
N LEU A 116 -16.85 8.12 -0.95
CA LEU A 116 -18.02 8.11 -1.83
C LEU A 116 -17.62 8.02 -3.30
N SER A 117 -16.49 8.61 -3.69
CA SER A 117 -15.96 8.48 -5.05
C SER A 117 -14.45 8.68 -5.11
N ILE A 118 -13.82 8.04 -6.09
CA ILE A 118 -12.46 8.32 -6.53
C ILE A 118 -12.52 8.66 -8.02
N ASN A 119 -12.05 9.85 -8.37
CA ASN A 119 -12.25 10.50 -9.67
C ASN A 119 -13.74 10.50 -10.04
N ASN A 120 -14.08 10.02 -11.23
CA ASN A 120 -15.46 9.93 -11.72
C ASN A 120 -16.16 8.60 -11.36
N THR A 121 -15.54 7.77 -10.50
CA THR A 121 -16.12 6.46 -10.12
C THR A 121 -16.85 6.57 -8.78
N ASN A 122 -18.15 6.28 -8.80
CA ASN A 122 -18.96 6.19 -7.60
C ASN A 122 -18.64 4.89 -6.82
N LEU A 123 -18.43 5.02 -5.52
CA LEU A 123 -18.14 3.94 -4.57
C LEU A 123 -19.24 3.77 -3.51
N GLU A 124 -20.38 4.44 -3.69
CA GLU A 124 -21.59 4.26 -2.90
C GLU A 124 -22.38 3.03 -3.40
N ASN A 125 -22.99 2.31 -2.45
CA ASN A 125 -23.90 1.19 -2.74
C ASN A 125 -23.31 0.13 -3.69
N LEU A 126 -22.03 -0.20 -3.53
CA LEU A 126 -21.37 -1.20 -4.35
C LEU A 126 -21.99 -2.59 -4.13
N ASP A 127 -22.09 -3.36 -5.21
CA ASP A 127 -22.30 -4.80 -5.11
C ASP A 127 -20.97 -5.55 -4.94
N GLN A 128 -21.07 -6.85 -4.66
CA GLN A 128 -19.91 -7.70 -4.44
C GLN A 128 -19.00 -7.78 -5.68
N GLU A 129 -19.56 -7.79 -6.88
CA GLU A 129 -18.80 -7.84 -8.13
C GLU A 129 -17.96 -6.58 -8.33
N SER A 130 -18.56 -5.41 -8.09
CA SER A 130 -17.89 -4.12 -8.17
C SER A 130 -16.78 -3.99 -7.12
N VAL A 131 -17.02 -4.46 -5.89
CA VAL A 131 -15.98 -4.52 -4.85
C VAL A 131 -14.78 -5.36 -5.31
N CYS A 132 -15.01 -6.58 -5.82
CA CYS A 132 -13.94 -7.45 -6.32
C CYS A 132 -13.17 -6.77 -7.47
N LYS A 133 -13.88 -6.18 -8.42
CA LYS A 133 -13.29 -5.45 -9.55
C LYS A 133 -12.35 -4.34 -9.08
N TYR A 134 -12.75 -3.53 -8.10
CA TYR A 134 -11.94 -2.42 -7.60
C TYR A 134 -10.84 -2.84 -6.61
N LEU A 135 -10.93 -4.02 -6.02
CA LEU A 135 -9.83 -4.63 -5.27
C LEU A 135 -8.70 -5.07 -6.20
N GLU A 136 -9.03 -5.73 -7.32
CA GLU A 136 -8.04 -6.18 -8.31
C GLU A 136 -7.49 -5.01 -9.14
N ASN A 137 -8.35 -4.06 -9.48
CA ASN A 137 -8.04 -2.90 -10.31
C ASN A 137 -8.32 -1.61 -9.56
N ARG A 138 -7.39 -1.27 -8.66
CA ARG A 138 -7.37 -0.02 -7.91
C ARG A 138 -7.58 1.21 -8.80
N LEU A 139 -8.46 2.11 -8.36
CA LEU A 139 -8.92 3.27 -9.16
C LEU A 139 -7.85 4.35 -9.33
N GLU A 140 -6.92 4.39 -8.39
CA GLU A 140 -5.78 5.30 -8.33
C GLU A 140 -4.56 4.78 -9.11
N LYS A 141 -4.64 3.57 -9.68
CA LYS A 141 -3.53 2.94 -10.41
C LYS A 141 -3.15 3.78 -11.63
N ASN A 142 -1.83 3.99 -11.82
CA ASN A 142 -1.26 4.76 -12.94
C ASN A 142 -1.76 6.21 -13.04
N ARG A 143 -2.11 6.83 -11.90
CA ARG A 143 -2.49 8.24 -11.82
C ARG A 143 -1.42 9.02 -11.05
N ASP A 144 -1.24 10.30 -11.41
CA ASP A 144 -0.40 11.23 -10.67
C ASP A 144 -1.20 12.09 -9.68
N SER A 145 -2.52 12.15 -9.86
CA SER A 145 -3.46 12.78 -8.93
C SER A 145 -4.77 12.01 -8.88
N VAL A 146 -5.48 12.11 -7.76
CA VAL A 146 -6.83 11.59 -7.60
C VAL A 146 -7.74 12.61 -6.94
N ASP A 147 -8.96 12.72 -7.45
CA ASP A 147 -10.03 13.45 -6.77
C ASP A 147 -10.79 12.47 -5.88
N VAL A 148 -10.94 12.79 -4.60
CA VAL A 148 -11.56 11.92 -3.61
C VAL A 148 -12.68 12.69 -2.92
N ARG A 149 -13.89 12.14 -3.00
CA ARG A 149 -15.04 12.62 -2.22
C ARG A 149 -15.25 11.70 -1.05
N VAL A 150 -15.31 12.24 0.15
CA VAL A 150 -15.51 11.48 1.38
C VAL A 150 -16.68 11.99 2.20
N LYS A 151 -17.31 11.10 2.93
CA LYS A 151 -18.27 11.40 3.98
C LYS A 151 -17.58 11.26 5.34
N ARG A 152 -17.51 12.37 6.07
CA ARG A 152 -16.94 12.46 7.42
C ARG A 152 -17.98 13.08 8.34
N GLU A 153 -18.39 12.35 9.38
CA GLU A 153 -19.35 12.85 10.38
C GLU A 153 -20.64 13.43 9.74
N GLY A 154 -21.11 12.80 8.65
CA GLY A 154 -22.29 13.22 7.90
C GLY A 154 -22.07 14.34 6.88
N LYS A 155 -20.89 14.97 6.85
CA LYS A 155 -20.54 16.01 5.86
C LYS A 155 -19.80 15.39 4.67
N VAL A 156 -20.09 15.90 3.48
CA VAL A 156 -19.36 15.55 2.26
C VAL A 156 -18.22 16.55 2.07
N LEU A 157 -17.02 16.02 1.82
CA LEU A 157 -15.79 16.78 1.59
C LEU A 157 -15.15 16.29 0.29
N ASP A 158 -14.61 17.22 -0.50
CA ASP A 158 -13.92 16.94 -1.76
C ASP A 158 -12.45 17.34 -1.65
N PHE A 159 -11.55 16.46 -2.10
CA PHE A 159 -10.11 16.67 -2.05
C PHE A 159 -9.44 16.23 -3.34
N THR A 160 -8.46 17.00 -3.81
CA THR A 160 -7.54 16.55 -4.87
C THR A 160 -6.20 16.21 -4.22
N ILE A 161 -5.74 14.97 -4.40
CA ILE A 161 -4.52 14.45 -3.76
C ILE A 161 -3.52 14.09 -4.86
N ALA A 162 -2.37 14.75 -4.86
CA ALA A 162 -1.26 14.42 -5.75
C ALA A 162 -0.44 13.25 -5.18
N LYS A 163 0.05 12.39 -6.07
CA LYS A 163 0.99 11.33 -5.73
C LYS A 163 2.32 11.94 -5.34
N LYS A 164 2.93 11.43 -4.27
CA LYS A 164 4.23 11.91 -3.79
C LYS A 164 5.23 10.76 -3.72
N GLU A 165 6.49 11.05 -4.01
CA GLU A 165 7.61 10.17 -3.71
C GLU A 165 8.05 10.42 -2.26
N TYR A 166 7.86 9.40 -1.42
CA TYR A 166 8.16 9.46 0.01
C TYR A 166 9.61 9.06 0.30
N LEU A 167 10.13 8.06 -0.43
CA LEU A 167 11.48 7.48 -0.31
C LEU A 167 12.01 7.01 -1.67
#